data_AF-A0A256XPI8-F1
#
_entry.id   AF-A0A256XPI8-F1
#
_cell.length_a   1.000
_cell.length_b   1.000
_cell.length_c   1.000
_cell.angle_alpha   90.00
_cell.angle_beta   90.00
_cell.angle_gamma   90.00
#
_symmetry.space_group_name_H-M   'P 1'
#
loop_
_entity.id
_entity.type
_entity.pdbx_description
1 polymer ?
#
loop_
_entity_poly.entity_id
_entity_poly.type
_entity_poly.pdbx_seq_one_letter_code
_entity_poly.pdbx_strand_id
1 'polypeptide(L)'
;MAKARSRTAARKVKDKWKAKKWYNVLAPESFDNVTVAETLAENESTLIKRVTEVSLQDITNDFRKSHIKLFFEIYEIDGSNAKTRFIGHTLTSDYLRRMIRRKRSKVDGIYDVITRDGARVRIKPFATTDRRIQNSQKRVIRDMMKKTIGKQATTSTLSGFIKYIIDGKMGSEIYKSCKKIYPVKRVEIYKTHVISQPTIIIEEPKKPEPEEKPVEDKETTTEKQSEEQMEEEIIESKEEPIDEPADEPADEPAESIDESEEPADEEIKEEPVEEELIEEEIDESIKEEQEEIEEEKKPVEEEMNQEEPSSEDETSTDEESEESSEEKKKE
;
A
#
# COMPACT_ATOMS: atom_id res chain seq x y z
N MET A 1 -64.91 23.66 42.42
CA MET A 1 -64.41 24.26 41.16
C MET A 1 -63.01 23.71 40.87
N ALA A 2 -62.90 22.70 40.02
CA ALA A 2 -61.61 22.11 39.65
C ALA A 2 -60.88 23.07 38.69
N LYS A 3 -59.74 23.59 39.14
CA LYS A 3 -58.88 24.53 38.41
C LYS A 3 -58.37 23.84 37.14
N ALA A 4 -58.82 24.30 35.97
CA ALA A 4 -58.38 23.81 34.67
C ALA A 4 -56.84 23.98 34.56
N ARG A 5 -56.10 22.88 34.75
CA ARG A 5 -54.67 22.85 34.45
C ARG A 5 -54.51 23.13 32.96
N SER A 6 -53.71 24.15 32.65
CA SER A 6 -53.58 24.77 31.34
C SER A 6 -53.23 23.76 30.24
N ARG A 7 -54.07 23.71 29.19
CA ARG A 7 -53.79 23.01 27.92
C ARG A 7 -52.53 23.53 27.21
N THR A 8 -51.96 24.63 27.69
CA THR A 8 -50.73 25.27 27.18
C THR A 8 -49.46 24.46 27.48
N ALA A 9 -49.43 23.65 28.55
CA ALA A 9 -48.25 22.85 28.90
C ALA A 9 -48.07 21.61 28.02
N ALA A 10 -49.13 21.16 27.32
CA ALA A 10 -49.12 19.94 26.51
C ALA A 10 -48.64 20.15 25.06
N ARG A 11 -48.26 21.37 24.66
CA ARG A 11 -47.98 21.67 23.24
C ARG A 11 -46.78 22.59 22.99
N LYS A 12 -45.74 22.53 23.82
CA LYS A 12 -44.42 23.01 23.40
C LYS A 12 -43.63 21.81 22.88
N VAL A 13 -44.03 21.30 21.72
CA VAL A 13 -43.22 20.34 20.96
C VAL A 13 -41.94 21.08 20.60
N LYS A 14 -40.88 20.85 21.38
CA LYS A 14 -39.57 21.43 21.10
C LYS A 14 -39.14 20.91 19.73
N ASP A 15 -38.75 21.84 18.86
CA ASP A 15 -38.30 21.50 17.52
C ASP A 15 -37.10 20.55 17.60
N LYS A 16 -37.30 19.33 17.08
CA LYS A 16 -36.31 18.26 17.15
C LYS A 16 -35.03 18.61 16.38
N TRP A 17 -35.12 19.49 15.38
CA TRP A 17 -33.94 19.93 14.65
C TRP A 17 -33.01 20.78 15.51
N LYS A 18 -33.59 21.76 16.24
CA LYS A 18 -32.84 22.68 17.11
C LYS A 18 -32.20 22.01 18.33
N ALA A 19 -32.62 20.80 18.67
CA ALA A 19 -32.04 20.02 19.75
C ALA A 19 -30.76 19.26 19.32
N LYS A 20 -30.54 19.09 18.02
CA LYS A 20 -29.36 18.36 17.53
C LYS A 20 -28.13 19.26 17.46
N LYS A 21 -26.98 18.65 17.73
CA LYS A 21 -25.66 19.25 17.63
C LYS A 21 -24.86 18.55 16.53
N TRP A 22 -23.99 19.30 15.87
CA TRP A 22 -23.03 18.77 14.90
C TRP A 22 -21.83 18.17 15.63
N TYR A 23 -21.38 17.02 15.14
CA TYR A 23 -20.22 16.30 15.65
C TYR A 23 -19.30 15.95 14.49
N ASN A 24 -18.00 16.17 14.69
CA ASN A 24 -16.97 15.88 13.69
C ASN A 24 -16.48 14.45 13.90
N VAL A 25 -16.60 13.61 12.89
CA VAL A 25 -16.12 12.23 12.91
C VAL A 25 -14.65 12.24 12.50
N LEU A 26 -13.77 11.93 13.45
CA LEU A 26 -12.33 11.86 13.25
C LEU A 26 -11.92 10.45 12.83
N ALA A 27 -10.98 10.36 11.89
CA ALA A 27 -10.34 9.10 11.54
C ALA A 27 -9.54 8.57 12.74
N PRO A 28 -9.25 7.25 12.80
CA PRO A 28 -8.34 6.71 13.80
C PRO A 28 -6.94 7.35 13.67
N GLU A 29 -6.13 7.30 14.73
CA GLU A 29 -4.76 7.84 14.75
C GLU A 29 -3.87 7.25 13.64
N SER A 30 -4.18 6.05 13.17
CA SER A 30 -3.51 5.45 12.01
C SER A 30 -3.71 6.24 10.70
N PHE A 31 -4.63 7.19 10.64
CA PHE A 31 -4.94 8.04 9.48
C PHE A 31 -4.89 9.52 9.87
N ASP A 32 -3.96 9.88 10.76
CA ASP A 32 -3.62 11.26 11.11
C ASP A 32 -4.79 12.08 11.69
N ASN A 33 -5.79 11.40 12.28
CA ASN A 33 -6.98 12.00 12.91
C ASN A 33 -7.73 13.02 12.03
N VAL A 34 -7.70 12.84 10.71
CA VAL A 34 -8.38 13.73 9.77
C VAL A 34 -9.90 13.74 10.02
N THR A 35 -10.53 14.91 9.89
CA THR A 35 -11.99 15.04 9.94
C THR A 35 -12.60 14.44 8.67
N VAL A 36 -13.36 13.37 8.85
CA VAL A 36 -13.81 12.56 7.71
C VAL A 36 -15.24 12.86 7.30
N ALA A 37 -16.10 13.07 8.30
CA ALA A 37 -17.51 13.37 8.08
C ALA A 37 -18.05 14.19 9.24
N GLU A 38 -19.12 14.92 8.99
CA GLU A 38 -19.88 15.60 10.03
C GLU A 38 -21.20 14.84 10.24
N THR A 39 -21.56 14.61 11.50
CA THR A 39 -22.78 13.89 11.85
C THR A 39 -23.61 14.70 12.83
N LEU A 40 -24.91 14.72 12.60
CA LEU A 40 -25.86 15.43 13.43
C LEU A 40 -26.55 14.46 14.40
N ALA A 41 -26.52 14.77 15.71
CA ALA A 41 -27.18 13.96 16.73
C ALA A 41 -27.72 14.79 17.90
N GLU A 42 -28.79 14.29 18.53
CA GLU A 42 -29.37 14.90 19.73
C GLU A 42 -28.62 14.45 20.99
N ASN A 43 -28.38 13.14 21.11
CA ASN A 43 -27.68 12.54 22.25
C ASN A 43 -26.44 11.78 21.76
N GLU A 44 -25.36 11.84 22.55
CA GLU A 44 -24.08 11.16 22.31
C GLU A 44 -24.24 9.64 22.22
N SER A 45 -25.12 9.06 23.03
CA SER A 45 -25.41 7.62 23.03
C SER A 45 -25.92 7.09 21.68
N THR A 46 -26.53 7.95 20.85
CA THR A 46 -27.03 7.56 19.52
C THR A 46 -25.98 7.59 18.42
N LEU A 47 -24.81 8.19 18.68
CA LEU A 47 -23.68 8.25 17.74
C LEU A 47 -22.78 7.02 17.86
N ILE A 48 -22.66 6.45 19.06
CA ILE A 48 -21.85 5.26 19.31
C ILE A 48 -22.36 4.10 18.45
N LYS A 49 -21.44 3.36 17.83
CA LYS A 49 -21.69 2.28 16.85
C LYS A 49 -22.25 2.70 15.49
N ARG A 50 -22.28 3.98 15.16
CA ARG A 50 -22.54 4.39 13.77
C ARG A 50 -21.33 4.09 12.90
N VAL A 51 -21.60 3.54 11.72
CA VAL A 51 -20.58 3.24 10.71
C VAL A 51 -20.61 4.34 9.65
N THR A 52 -19.49 5.02 9.46
CA THR A 52 -19.28 5.97 8.36
C THR A 52 -18.51 5.29 7.23
N GLU A 53 -18.96 5.52 6.00
CA GLU A 53 -18.28 5.09 4.78
C GLU A 53 -17.56 6.28 4.16
N VAL A 54 -16.29 6.09 3.80
CA VAL A 54 -15.41 7.16 3.35
C VAL A 54 -14.50 6.63 2.25
N SER A 55 -14.22 7.44 1.22
CA SER A 55 -13.17 7.11 0.26
C SER A 55 -11.79 7.39 0.83
N LEU A 56 -10.79 6.58 0.50
CA LEU A 56 -9.40 6.88 0.89
C LEU A 56 -8.91 8.20 0.27
N GLN A 57 -9.46 8.59 -0.89
CA GLN A 57 -9.16 9.86 -1.54
C GLN A 57 -9.37 11.05 -0.59
N ASP A 58 -10.42 11.02 0.23
CA ASP A 58 -10.77 12.14 1.10
C ASP A 58 -9.79 12.29 2.29
N ILE A 59 -9.04 11.23 2.61
CA ILE A 59 -8.08 11.20 3.72
C ILE A 59 -6.68 11.56 3.22
N THR A 60 -6.24 10.97 2.10
CA THR A 60 -4.86 11.13 1.59
C THR A 60 -4.76 12.17 0.46
N ASN A 61 -5.89 12.67 -0.06
CA ASN A 61 -5.95 13.53 -1.25
C ASN A 61 -5.31 12.92 -2.51
N ASP A 62 -5.24 11.58 -2.60
CA ASP A 62 -4.76 10.86 -3.78
C ASP A 62 -5.94 10.25 -4.57
N PHE A 63 -6.18 10.80 -5.76
CA PHE A 63 -7.24 10.36 -6.68
C PHE A 63 -7.03 8.93 -7.21
N ARG A 64 -5.78 8.44 -7.27
CA ARG A 64 -5.50 7.07 -7.78
C ARG A 64 -6.16 6.00 -6.92
N LYS A 65 -6.30 6.27 -5.62
CA LYS A 65 -6.89 5.34 -4.65
C LYS A 65 -8.36 5.61 -4.32
N SER A 66 -9.07 6.40 -5.15
CA SER A 66 -10.51 6.69 -5.01
C SER A 66 -11.41 5.44 -4.99
N HIS A 67 -10.93 4.33 -5.55
CA HIS A 67 -11.64 3.06 -5.58
C HIS A 67 -11.63 2.29 -4.25
N ILE A 68 -10.90 2.78 -3.23
CA ILE A 68 -10.81 2.18 -1.90
C ILE A 68 -11.80 2.89 -0.97
N LYS A 69 -12.73 2.14 -0.41
CA LYS A 69 -13.70 2.60 0.59
C LYS A 69 -13.36 2.03 1.95
N LEU A 70 -13.35 2.88 2.96
CA LEU A 70 -13.07 2.56 4.35
C LEU A 70 -14.35 2.66 5.17
N PHE A 71 -14.47 1.81 6.18
CA PHE A 71 -15.56 1.81 7.14
C PHE A 71 -15.03 2.06 8.54
N PHE A 72 -15.53 3.11 9.17
CA PHE A 72 -15.15 3.52 10.52
C PHE A 72 -16.35 3.46 11.45
N GLU A 73 -16.17 2.90 12.65
CA GLU A 73 -17.18 2.86 13.71
C GLU A 73 -16.88 3.91 14.77
N ILE A 74 -17.85 4.72 15.15
CA ILE A 74 -17.71 5.63 16.29
C ILE A 74 -17.72 4.83 17.60
N TYR A 75 -16.66 4.94 18.40
CA TYR A 75 -16.56 4.24 19.69
C TYR A 75 -16.66 5.18 20.90
N GLU A 76 -16.12 6.39 20.78
CA GLU A 76 -16.04 7.37 21.86
C GLU A 76 -16.28 8.77 21.30
N ILE A 77 -16.83 9.65 22.12
CA ILE A 77 -17.13 11.03 21.79
C ILE A 77 -16.43 11.90 22.82
N ASP A 78 -15.62 12.82 22.33
CA ASP A 78 -14.81 13.76 23.09
C ASP A 78 -15.29 15.18 22.76
N GLY A 79 -16.25 15.66 23.57
CA GLY A 79 -16.96 16.91 23.31
C GLY A 79 -17.71 16.89 21.98
N SER A 80 -17.22 17.63 20.99
CA SER A 80 -17.78 17.70 19.63
C SER A 80 -17.14 16.71 18.65
N ASN A 81 -16.05 16.06 19.05
CA ASN A 81 -15.28 15.16 18.18
C ASN A 81 -15.63 13.70 18.48
N ALA A 82 -16.01 12.94 17.47
CA ALA A 82 -16.28 11.52 17.55
C ALA A 82 -15.03 10.74 17.10
N LYS A 83 -14.41 10.00 18.02
CA LYS A 83 -13.28 9.12 17.72
C LYS A 83 -13.79 7.81 17.12
N THR A 84 -13.11 7.32 16.09
CA THR A 84 -13.52 6.11 15.37
C THR A 84 -12.52 4.96 15.47
N ARG A 85 -13.02 3.74 15.24
CA ARG A 85 -12.26 2.50 15.07
C ARG A 85 -12.45 1.99 13.65
N PHE A 86 -11.41 1.38 13.10
CA PHE A 86 -11.49 0.74 11.79
C PHE A 86 -12.28 -0.58 11.86
N ILE A 87 -13.31 -0.72 11.03
CA ILE A 87 -14.08 -1.97 10.88
C ILE A 87 -13.56 -2.80 9.72
N GLY A 88 -13.21 -2.15 8.61
CA GLY A 88 -12.83 -2.85 7.40
C GLY A 88 -12.72 -1.92 6.20
N HIS A 89 -12.22 -2.48 5.11
CA HIS A 89 -12.18 -1.82 3.82
C HIS A 89 -12.90 -2.64 2.76
N THR A 90 -13.39 -1.97 1.72
CA THR A 90 -13.85 -2.60 0.48
C THR A 90 -13.32 -1.84 -0.71
N LEU A 91 -13.06 -2.55 -1.80
CA LEU A 91 -12.91 -1.91 -3.10
C LEU A 91 -14.29 -1.64 -3.71
N THR A 92 -14.39 -0.63 -4.57
CA THR A 92 -15.61 -0.33 -5.32
C THR A 92 -15.98 -1.50 -6.23
N SER A 93 -17.29 -1.72 -6.40
CA SER A 93 -17.79 -2.81 -7.25
C SER A 93 -17.40 -2.63 -8.72
N ASP A 94 -17.31 -1.38 -9.19
CA ASP A 94 -16.89 -1.06 -10.55
C ASP A 94 -15.45 -1.51 -10.80
N TYR A 95 -14.54 -1.16 -9.88
CA TYR A 95 -13.13 -1.52 -9.97
C TYR A 95 -12.91 -3.04 -10.00
N LEU A 96 -13.64 -3.78 -9.16
CA LEU A 96 -13.60 -5.24 -9.15
C LEU A 96 -14.12 -5.85 -10.45
N ARG A 97 -15.21 -5.32 -11.00
CA ARG A 97 -15.77 -5.78 -12.28
C ARG A 97 -14.79 -5.54 -13.43
N ARG A 98 -14.10 -4.40 -13.43
CA ARG A 98 -13.11 -4.04 -14.46
C ARG A 98 -11.90 -4.98 -14.51
N MET A 99 -11.48 -5.51 -13.36
CA MET A 99 -10.38 -6.47 -13.28
C MET A 99 -10.75 -7.87 -13.83
N ILE A 100 -12.00 -8.27 -13.70
CA ILE A 100 -12.44 -9.63 -14.06
C ILE A 100 -12.83 -9.63 -15.54
N ARG A 101 -11.96 -10.18 -16.39
CA ARG A 101 -12.20 -10.31 -17.84
C ARG A 101 -12.50 -11.76 -18.25
N ARG A 102 -13.19 -11.92 -19.38
CA ARG A 102 -13.45 -13.24 -20.01
C ARG A 102 -12.14 -13.91 -20.42
N LYS A 103 -12.13 -15.25 -20.47
CA LYS A 103 -10.96 -16.10 -20.80
C LYS A 103 -9.77 -15.99 -19.82
N ARG A 104 -9.94 -15.24 -18.73
CA ARG A 104 -9.01 -15.13 -17.60
C ARG A 104 -9.60 -15.91 -16.41
N SER A 105 -8.77 -16.37 -15.47
CA SER A 105 -9.27 -17.03 -14.25
C SER A 105 -9.22 -16.09 -13.06
N LYS A 106 -10.29 -16.09 -12.28
CA LYS A 106 -10.36 -15.47 -10.96
C LYS A 106 -9.94 -16.49 -9.90
N VAL A 107 -8.98 -16.11 -9.07
CA VAL A 107 -8.58 -16.88 -7.88
C VAL A 107 -8.87 -16.04 -6.66
N ASP A 108 -9.81 -16.51 -5.86
CA ASP A 108 -10.23 -15.91 -4.61
C ASP A 108 -9.91 -16.81 -3.43
N GLY A 109 -9.77 -16.18 -2.26
CA GLY A 109 -9.57 -16.83 -0.98
C GLY A 109 -10.24 -16.06 0.14
N ILE A 110 -10.47 -16.74 1.26
CA ILE A 110 -10.94 -16.12 2.51
C ILE A 110 -10.01 -16.65 3.59
N TYR A 111 -9.31 -15.75 4.26
CA TYR A 111 -8.34 -16.09 5.29
C TYR A 111 -8.64 -15.30 6.55
N ASP A 112 -8.74 -16.03 7.65
CA ASP A 112 -8.83 -15.45 8.98
C ASP A 112 -7.43 -15.47 9.58
N VAL A 113 -6.94 -14.29 9.97
CA VAL A 113 -5.62 -14.12 10.56
C VAL A 113 -5.71 -13.41 11.90
N ILE A 114 -4.72 -13.67 12.73
CA ILE A 114 -4.55 -13.03 14.03
C ILE A 114 -3.32 -12.14 13.90
N THR A 115 -3.46 -10.86 14.25
CA THR A 115 -2.34 -9.93 14.26
C THR A 115 -1.52 -10.06 15.54
N ARG A 116 -0.35 -9.41 15.58
CA ARG A 116 0.50 -9.36 16.79
C ARG A 116 -0.24 -8.88 18.04
N ASP A 117 -1.17 -7.94 17.88
CA ASP A 117 -1.95 -7.33 18.98
C ASP A 117 -3.13 -8.21 19.46
N GLY A 118 -3.27 -9.41 18.87
CA GLY A 118 -4.38 -10.33 19.13
C GLY A 118 -5.68 -9.99 18.40
N ALA A 119 -5.69 -9.01 17.49
CA ALA A 119 -6.88 -8.70 16.70
C ALA A 119 -7.16 -9.81 15.68
N ARG A 120 -8.43 -10.15 15.48
CA ARG A 120 -8.84 -11.15 14.47
C ARG A 120 -9.38 -10.44 13.23
N VAL A 121 -8.73 -10.63 12.09
CA VAL A 121 -9.08 -9.99 10.83
C VAL A 121 -9.38 -11.04 9.76
N ARG A 122 -10.51 -10.89 9.07
CA ARG A 122 -10.89 -11.66 7.90
C ARG A 122 -10.54 -10.90 6.64
N ILE A 123 -9.75 -11.52 5.78
CA ILE A 123 -9.19 -10.92 4.58
C ILE A 123 -9.68 -11.71 3.38
N LYS A 124 -10.11 -11.01 2.36
CA LYS A 124 -10.53 -11.59 1.09
C LYS A 124 -9.63 -11.08 -0.03
N PRO A 125 -8.51 -11.77 -0.33
CA PRO A 125 -7.70 -11.47 -1.49
C PRO A 125 -8.35 -11.99 -2.77
N PHE A 126 -7.99 -11.34 -3.87
CA PHE A 126 -8.38 -11.72 -5.21
C PHE A 126 -7.19 -11.54 -6.17
N ALA A 127 -6.95 -12.55 -7.00
CA ALA A 127 -5.98 -12.51 -8.08
C ALA A 127 -6.65 -12.81 -9.43
N THR A 128 -6.28 -12.02 -10.43
CA THR A 128 -6.61 -12.27 -11.84
C THR A 128 -5.39 -12.81 -12.54
N THR A 129 -5.49 -14.00 -13.13
CA THR A 129 -4.41 -14.56 -13.96
C THR A 129 -4.38 -13.97 -15.35
N ASP A 130 -3.25 -14.12 -16.05
CA ASP A 130 -3.27 -13.91 -17.49
C ASP A 130 -4.10 -15.04 -18.14
N ARG A 131 -3.69 -16.27 -18.40
CA ARG A 131 -4.61 -17.21 -19.09
C ARG A 131 -5.55 -17.95 -18.13
N ARG A 132 -6.47 -18.75 -18.68
CA ARG A 132 -7.26 -19.69 -17.90
C ARG A 132 -6.34 -20.75 -17.32
N ILE A 133 -6.39 -20.95 -16.00
CA ILE A 133 -5.52 -21.89 -15.29
C ILE A 133 -6.28 -23.13 -14.82
N GLN A 134 -5.54 -24.22 -14.64
CA GLN A 134 -6.06 -25.47 -14.08
C GLN A 134 -6.40 -25.33 -12.59
N ASN A 135 -7.28 -26.19 -12.09
CA ASN A 135 -7.68 -26.15 -10.67
C ASN A 135 -6.53 -26.49 -9.71
N SER A 136 -5.57 -27.33 -10.13
CA SER A 136 -4.34 -27.61 -9.38
C SER A 136 -3.56 -26.32 -9.09
N GLN A 137 -3.26 -25.56 -10.14
CA GLN A 137 -2.56 -24.27 -10.03
C GLN A 137 -3.33 -23.25 -9.18
N LYS A 138 -4.67 -23.20 -9.29
CA LYS A 138 -5.51 -22.34 -8.43
C LYS A 138 -5.33 -22.68 -6.95
N ARG A 139 -5.23 -23.97 -6.61
CA ARG A 139 -5.02 -24.41 -5.23
C ARG A 139 -3.67 -23.91 -4.70
N VAL A 140 -2.60 -24.10 -5.48
CA VAL A 140 -1.26 -23.66 -5.04
C VAL A 140 -1.18 -22.14 -4.87
N ILE A 141 -1.82 -21.36 -5.75
CA ILE A 141 -1.92 -19.90 -5.60
C ILE A 141 -2.63 -19.52 -4.30
N ARG A 142 -3.74 -20.20 -3.95
CA ARG A 142 -4.44 -19.95 -2.67
C ARG A 142 -3.56 -20.30 -1.47
N ASP A 143 -2.84 -21.41 -1.52
CA ASP A 143 -1.95 -21.80 -0.43
C ASP A 143 -0.81 -20.80 -0.24
N MET A 144 -0.26 -20.22 -1.32
CA MET A 144 0.73 -19.15 -1.22
C MET A 144 0.15 -17.84 -0.66
N MET A 145 -1.05 -17.43 -1.10
CA MET A 145 -1.74 -16.28 -0.52
C MET A 145 -1.94 -16.45 1.00
N LYS A 146 -2.33 -17.65 1.43
CA LYS A 146 -2.52 -17.96 2.85
C LYS A 146 -1.19 -17.81 3.62
N LYS A 147 -0.10 -18.32 3.05
CA LYS A 147 1.24 -18.26 3.67
C LYS A 147 1.75 -16.82 3.79
N THR A 148 1.70 -16.01 2.74
CA THR A 148 2.20 -14.62 2.77
C THR A 148 1.38 -13.74 3.70
N ILE A 149 0.05 -13.84 3.65
CA ILE A 149 -0.84 -13.07 4.52
C ILE A 149 -0.64 -13.47 5.98
N GLY A 150 -0.50 -14.77 6.27
CA GLY A 150 -0.24 -15.26 7.63
C GLY A 150 1.11 -14.79 8.20
N LYS A 151 2.17 -14.78 7.37
CA LYS A 151 3.48 -14.25 7.75
C LYS A 151 3.39 -12.77 8.14
N GLN A 152 2.83 -11.94 7.27
CA GLN A 152 2.74 -10.50 7.53
C GLN A 152 1.83 -10.13 8.70
N ALA A 153 0.73 -10.87 8.89
CA ALA A 153 -0.17 -10.65 10.02
C ALA A 153 0.53 -10.92 11.36
N THR A 154 1.41 -11.91 11.42
CA THR A 154 2.15 -12.25 12.66
C THR A 154 3.18 -11.18 13.01
N THR A 155 3.80 -10.57 12.00
CA THR A 155 4.85 -9.54 12.18
C THR A 155 4.29 -8.19 12.59
N SER A 156 3.16 -7.77 11.99
CA SER A 156 2.63 -6.40 12.12
C SER A 156 1.53 -6.29 13.17
N THR A 157 1.45 -5.10 13.78
CA THR A 157 0.28 -4.65 14.56
C THR A 157 -0.94 -4.48 13.64
N LEU A 158 -2.13 -4.33 14.20
CA LEU A 158 -3.35 -4.09 13.42
C LEU A 158 -3.24 -2.80 12.59
N SER A 159 -2.75 -1.72 13.19
CA SER A 159 -2.59 -0.42 12.54
C SER A 159 -1.60 -0.47 11.37
N GLY A 160 -0.41 -1.02 11.60
CA GLY A 160 0.58 -1.23 10.55
C GLY A 160 0.08 -2.16 9.44
N PHE A 161 -0.64 -3.22 9.83
CA PHE A 161 -1.20 -4.19 8.89
C PHE A 161 -2.28 -3.58 7.98
N ILE A 162 -3.16 -2.73 8.52
CA ILE A 162 -4.18 -2.03 7.72
C ILE A 162 -3.51 -1.06 6.72
N LYS A 163 -2.53 -0.27 7.16
CA LYS A 163 -1.75 0.61 6.27
C LYS A 163 -1.08 -0.20 5.15
N TYR A 164 -0.45 -1.32 5.50
CA TYR A 164 0.23 -2.20 4.56
C TYR A 164 -0.72 -2.77 3.47
N ILE A 165 -1.98 -3.03 3.83
CA ILE A 165 -3.02 -3.47 2.91
C ILE A 165 -3.49 -2.32 2.02
N ILE A 166 -3.76 -1.14 2.60
CA ILE A 166 -4.27 0.03 1.88
C ILE A 166 -3.25 0.58 0.89
N ASP A 167 -1.96 0.53 1.23
CA ASP A 167 -0.86 0.89 0.33
C ASP A 167 -0.72 -0.08 -0.85
N GLY A 168 -1.34 -1.26 -0.79
CA GLY A 168 -1.21 -2.29 -1.82
C GLY A 168 0.10 -3.09 -1.73
N LYS A 169 0.95 -2.85 -0.73
CA LYS A 169 2.22 -3.58 -0.51
C LYS A 169 1.97 -5.08 -0.32
N MET A 170 0.90 -5.45 0.40
CA MET A 170 0.45 -6.83 0.53
C MET A 170 0.11 -7.47 -0.82
N GLY A 171 -0.54 -6.73 -1.72
CA GLY A 171 -0.85 -7.21 -3.07
C GLY A 171 0.43 -7.49 -3.87
N SER A 172 1.40 -6.58 -3.77
CA SER A 172 2.72 -6.71 -4.40
C SER A 172 3.52 -7.89 -3.89
N GLU A 173 3.52 -8.16 -2.58
CA GLU A 173 4.22 -9.32 -2.01
C GLU A 173 3.58 -10.66 -2.45
N ILE A 174 2.25 -10.71 -2.45
CA ILE A 174 1.53 -11.88 -2.97
C ILE A 174 1.83 -12.06 -4.47
N TYR A 175 1.88 -10.97 -5.24
CA TYR A 175 2.21 -11.01 -6.66
C TYR A 175 3.59 -11.62 -6.92
N LYS A 176 4.63 -11.15 -6.20
CA LYS A 176 5.99 -11.69 -6.29
C LYS A 176 6.03 -13.19 -5.97
N SER A 177 5.32 -13.61 -4.93
CA SER A 177 5.23 -15.02 -4.55
C SER A 177 4.48 -15.86 -5.60
N CYS A 178 3.40 -15.32 -6.17
CA CYS A 178 2.57 -16.00 -7.17
C CYS A 178 3.23 -16.13 -8.53
N LYS A 179 4.04 -15.14 -8.94
CA LYS A 179 4.75 -15.11 -10.23
C LYS A 179 5.62 -16.36 -10.43
N LYS A 180 6.16 -16.94 -9.36
CA LYS A 180 6.98 -18.16 -9.38
C LYS A 180 6.24 -19.39 -9.93
N ILE A 181 4.91 -19.44 -9.79
CA ILE A 181 4.10 -20.59 -10.22
C ILE A 181 3.44 -20.31 -11.56
N TYR A 182 2.82 -19.14 -11.67
CA TYR A 182 2.06 -18.77 -12.85
C TYR A 182 2.03 -17.25 -12.99
N PRO A 183 2.09 -16.69 -14.22
CA PRO A 183 1.95 -15.26 -14.44
C PRO A 183 0.55 -14.77 -14.02
N VAL A 184 0.52 -14.07 -12.89
CA VAL A 184 -0.66 -13.33 -12.42
C VAL A 184 -0.61 -11.93 -13.03
N LYS A 185 -1.77 -11.34 -13.34
CA LYS A 185 -1.85 -9.99 -13.91
C LYS A 185 -1.99 -8.92 -12.84
N ARG A 186 -2.86 -9.16 -11.86
CA ARG A 186 -3.09 -8.24 -10.75
C ARG A 186 -3.56 -8.99 -9.51
N VAL A 187 -3.08 -8.57 -8.35
CA VAL A 187 -3.44 -9.14 -7.04
C VAL A 187 -3.77 -8.02 -6.09
N GLU A 188 -4.95 -8.09 -5.48
CA GLU A 188 -5.41 -7.10 -4.53
C GLU A 188 -6.27 -7.72 -3.44
N ILE A 189 -6.42 -6.99 -2.34
CA ILE A 189 -7.34 -7.36 -1.27
C ILE A 189 -8.62 -6.57 -1.46
N TYR A 190 -9.69 -7.25 -1.85
CA TYR A 190 -10.93 -6.57 -2.18
C TYR A 190 -11.79 -6.22 -0.97
N LYS A 191 -11.66 -6.99 0.13
CA LYS A 191 -12.40 -6.73 1.36
C LYS A 191 -11.61 -7.20 2.58
N THR A 192 -11.58 -6.37 3.62
CA THR A 192 -11.22 -6.80 4.98
C THR A 192 -12.38 -6.57 5.92
N HIS A 193 -12.39 -7.35 7.00
CA HIS A 193 -13.30 -7.17 8.10
C HIS A 193 -12.61 -7.54 9.40
N VAL A 194 -12.57 -6.60 10.33
CA VAL A 194 -12.11 -6.83 11.69
C VAL A 194 -13.23 -7.52 12.45
N ILE A 195 -13.00 -8.77 12.87
CA ILE A 195 -13.96 -9.57 13.64
C ILE A 195 -13.86 -9.20 15.13
N SER A 196 -12.64 -9.03 15.61
CA SER A 196 -12.36 -8.73 17.02
C SER A 196 -11.25 -7.69 17.09
N GLN A 197 -11.49 -6.67 17.91
CA GLN A 197 -10.56 -5.58 18.19
C GLN A 197 -9.34 -6.09 18.96
N PRO A 198 -8.20 -5.39 18.88
CA PRO A 198 -6.97 -5.80 19.57
C PRO A 198 -7.22 -5.83 21.08
N THR A 199 -6.69 -6.87 21.74
CA THR A 199 -6.80 -7.03 23.20
C THR A 199 -5.59 -6.42 23.90
N ILE A 200 -4.45 -6.37 23.21
CA ILE A 200 -3.18 -5.85 23.74
C ILE A 200 -2.89 -4.53 23.04
N ILE A 201 -2.74 -3.46 23.81
CA ILE A 201 -2.29 -2.16 23.29
C ILE A 201 -0.77 -2.19 23.30
N ILE A 202 -0.18 -2.51 22.15
CA ILE A 202 1.24 -2.32 21.94
C ILE A 202 1.36 -0.91 21.38
N GLU A 203 1.81 0.05 22.21
CA GLU A 203 2.17 1.37 21.71
C GLU A 203 3.35 1.21 20.76
N GLU A 204 3.10 1.44 19.46
CA GLU A 204 4.18 1.55 18.50
C GLU A 204 5.07 2.71 18.94
N PRO A 205 6.41 2.55 18.96
CA PRO A 205 7.29 3.67 19.27
C PRO A 205 7.02 4.75 18.23
N LYS A 206 6.41 5.86 18.67
CA LYS A 206 6.21 7.05 17.85
C LYS A 206 7.57 7.38 17.24
N LYS A 207 7.67 7.26 15.92
CA LYS A 207 8.80 7.81 15.17
C LYS A 207 8.89 9.27 15.61
N PRO A 208 10.05 9.77 16.07
CA PRO A 208 10.14 11.15 16.54
C PRO A 208 9.68 12.05 15.40
N GLU A 209 8.60 12.80 15.64
CA GLU A 209 8.28 13.96 14.81
C GLU A 209 9.55 14.81 14.75
N PRO A 210 10.00 15.27 13.58
CA PRO A 210 11.08 16.23 13.53
C PRO A 210 10.62 17.46 14.31
N GLU A 211 11.29 17.71 15.44
CA GLU A 211 11.09 18.91 16.25
C GLU A 211 11.19 20.13 15.33
N GLU A 212 10.07 20.85 15.19
CA GLU A 212 10.08 22.21 14.67
C GLU A 212 10.99 23.03 15.59
N LYS A 213 12.13 23.47 15.07
CA LYS A 213 12.99 24.44 15.75
C LYS A 213 12.16 25.70 16.02
N PRO A 214 12.26 26.32 17.21
CA PRO A 214 11.53 27.54 17.50
C PRO A 214 11.99 28.68 16.60
N VAL A 215 11.03 29.38 16.00
CA VAL A 215 11.24 30.68 15.37
C VAL A 215 11.32 31.73 16.49
N GLU A 216 12.51 32.30 16.70
CA GLU A 216 12.68 33.64 17.26
C GLU A 216 13.35 34.53 16.21
N ASP A 217 12.85 35.75 16.16
CA ASP A 217 12.95 36.73 15.09
C ASP A 217 14.29 37.51 15.01
N LYS A 218 14.60 37.91 13.76
CA LYS A 218 15.23 39.16 13.28
C LYS A 218 16.75 39.29 13.04
N GLU A 219 17.00 39.61 11.77
CA GLU A 219 17.99 40.56 11.24
C GLU A 219 19.46 40.13 11.20
N THR A 220 19.88 39.55 10.06
CA THR A 220 21.10 39.91 9.27
C THR A 220 21.44 38.84 8.22
N THR A 221 20.71 38.79 7.10
CA THR A 221 21.26 38.25 5.82
C THR A 221 20.35 38.68 4.65
N THR A 222 20.39 39.95 4.31
CA THR A 222 19.75 40.48 3.07
C THR A 222 20.73 41.32 2.25
N GLU A 223 22.04 41.17 2.49
CA GLU A 223 23.08 41.99 1.86
C GLU A 223 24.08 41.17 1.02
N LYS A 224 23.81 39.89 0.74
CA LYS A 224 24.69 39.06 -0.11
C LYS A 224 24.04 38.52 -1.38
N GLN A 225 22.81 38.91 -1.69
CA GLN A 225 22.13 38.54 -2.95
C GLN A 225 21.85 39.73 -3.86
N SER A 226 22.15 40.96 -3.43
CA SER A 226 21.92 42.18 -4.21
C SER A 226 23.15 42.65 -5.00
N GLU A 227 24.35 42.11 -4.74
CA GLU A 227 25.57 42.52 -5.46
C GLU A 227 25.78 41.71 -6.75
N GLU A 228 25.39 40.43 -6.80
CA GLU A 228 25.53 39.61 -8.02
C GLU A 228 24.53 39.99 -9.13
N GLN A 229 23.42 40.66 -8.80
CA GLN A 229 22.41 41.06 -9.79
C GLN A 229 22.68 42.43 -10.44
N MET A 230 23.59 43.24 -9.89
CA MET A 230 23.92 44.55 -10.47
C MET A 230 25.07 44.50 -11.49
N GLU A 231 25.85 43.43 -11.53
CA GLU A 231 26.98 43.32 -12.47
C GLU A 231 26.57 42.78 -13.85
N GLU A 232 25.46 42.04 -13.96
CA GLU A 232 24.98 41.53 -15.26
C GLU A 232 24.18 42.59 -16.07
N GLU A 233 23.45 43.51 -15.43
CA GLU A 233 22.67 44.55 -16.13
C GLU A 233 23.52 45.68 -16.74
N ILE A 234 24.80 45.81 -16.39
CA ILE A 234 25.68 46.88 -16.88
C ILE A 234 26.32 46.53 -18.25
N ILE A 235 26.30 45.25 -18.66
CA ILE A 235 26.93 44.82 -19.93
C ILE A 235 26.00 45.00 -21.14
N GLU A 236 24.68 45.07 -20.94
CA GLU A 236 23.70 45.14 -22.05
C GLU A 236 23.30 46.58 -22.44
N SER A 237 23.77 47.61 -21.72
CA SER A 237 23.37 49.01 -21.93
C SER A 237 24.39 49.87 -22.70
N LYS A 238 25.22 49.25 -23.57
CA LYS A 238 26.22 49.99 -24.35
C LYS A 238 26.21 49.66 -25.84
N GLU A 239 25.10 49.98 -26.50
CA GLU A 239 25.09 50.50 -27.89
C GLU A 239 23.71 51.13 -28.21
N GLU A 240 23.66 52.46 -28.32
CA GLU A 240 22.53 53.25 -28.83
C GLU A 240 22.69 53.50 -30.37
N PRO A 241 21.88 54.34 -31.06
CA PRO A 241 20.50 54.12 -31.55
C PRO A 241 20.32 54.58 -33.02
N ILE A 242 19.15 54.40 -33.65
CA ILE A 242 18.66 55.27 -34.75
C ILE A 242 17.13 55.49 -34.63
N ASP A 243 16.76 56.75 -34.37
CA ASP A 243 15.48 57.50 -34.51
C ASP A 243 14.74 57.27 -35.87
N GLU A 244 13.45 57.49 -36.15
CA GLU A 244 12.30 58.20 -35.57
C GLU A 244 11.03 57.80 -36.42
N PRO A 245 9.79 58.33 -36.23
CA PRO A 245 8.56 57.52 -36.13
C PRO A 245 7.46 57.89 -37.18
N ALA A 246 6.28 57.24 -37.11
CA ALA A 246 5.01 57.86 -37.56
C ALA A 246 3.75 57.09 -37.08
N ASP A 247 2.97 57.79 -36.26
CA ASP A 247 1.51 57.93 -36.17
C ASP A 247 0.49 56.76 -36.16
N GLU A 248 -0.51 57.04 -35.34
CA GLU A 248 -1.62 56.27 -34.78
C GLU A 248 -2.90 56.34 -35.70
N PRO A 249 -4.11 55.90 -35.28
CA PRO A 249 -4.77 54.66 -35.68
C PRO A 249 -6.12 54.86 -36.44
N ALA A 250 -6.78 53.79 -36.92
CA ALA A 250 -8.20 53.82 -37.31
C ALA A 250 -8.89 52.43 -37.34
N ASP A 251 -10.19 52.47 -37.04
CA ASP A 251 -11.18 51.42 -36.77
C ASP A 251 -11.50 50.38 -37.89
N GLU A 252 -11.96 49.20 -37.43
CA GLU A 252 -13.01 48.24 -37.90
C GLU A 252 -13.50 48.20 -39.37
N PRO A 253 -14.28 47.17 -39.81
CA PRO A 253 -14.15 45.71 -39.72
C PRO A 253 -14.45 45.03 -41.10
N ALA A 254 -14.51 43.69 -41.14
CA ALA A 254 -15.33 42.82 -42.04
C ALA A 254 -14.61 41.75 -42.90
N GLU A 255 -15.16 40.54 -42.77
CA GLU A 255 -15.43 39.50 -43.79
C GLU A 255 -14.32 38.99 -44.72
N SER A 256 -14.05 37.67 -44.67
CA SER A 256 -14.44 36.66 -45.68
C SER A 256 -13.57 35.38 -45.57
N ILE A 257 -14.22 34.21 -45.43
CA ILE A 257 -14.26 33.09 -46.41
C ILE A 257 -12.92 32.32 -46.47
N ASP A 258 -12.80 31.21 -45.74
CA ASP A 258 -13.10 29.81 -46.19
C ASP A 258 -11.99 29.25 -47.09
N GLU A 259 -11.14 28.36 -46.55
CA GLU A 259 -10.76 27.08 -47.16
C GLU A 259 -9.72 26.32 -46.29
N SER A 260 -10.11 25.09 -45.94
CA SER A 260 -9.32 23.85 -45.75
C SER A 260 -7.83 23.92 -45.37
N GLU A 261 -7.45 23.23 -44.29
CA GLU A 261 -6.59 22.02 -44.33
C GLU A 261 -6.44 21.41 -42.92
N GLU A 262 -6.55 20.08 -42.82
CA GLU A 262 -6.17 19.29 -41.64
C GLU A 262 -4.64 19.38 -41.44
N PRO A 263 -4.12 19.47 -40.20
CA PRO A 263 -2.74 19.10 -39.94
C PRO A 263 -2.63 17.67 -39.40
N ALA A 264 -1.74 16.95 -40.07
CA ALA A 264 -1.20 15.65 -39.73
C ALA A 264 -0.32 15.68 -38.46
N ASP A 265 -0.09 14.48 -37.94
CA ASP A 265 0.70 14.13 -36.76
C ASP A 265 2.13 14.71 -36.77
N GLU A 266 2.53 15.36 -35.68
CA GLU A 266 3.94 15.63 -35.35
C GLU A 266 4.51 14.49 -34.50
N GLU A 267 5.41 13.72 -35.10
CA GLU A 267 6.34 12.82 -34.42
C GLU A 267 7.38 13.62 -33.63
N ILE A 268 7.41 13.45 -32.31
CA ILE A 268 8.55 13.84 -31.46
C ILE A 268 9.50 12.64 -31.40
N LYS A 269 10.75 12.84 -31.84
CA LYS A 269 11.88 11.94 -31.62
C LYS A 269 12.49 12.25 -30.25
N GLU A 270 12.54 11.27 -29.35
CA GLU A 270 13.38 11.29 -28.15
C GLU A 270 14.60 10.37 -28.35
N GLU A 271 15.77 10.85 -27.94
CA GLU A 271 17.07 10.17 -28.06
C GLU A 271 17.23 9.06 -26.99
N PRO A 272 17.84 7.88 -27.30
CA PRO A 272 17.88 6.72 -26.40
C PRO A 272 19.16 6.58 -25.56
N VAL A 273 19.88 7.67 -25.24
CA VAL A 273 21.27 7.56 -24.73
C VAL A 273 21.35 7.28 -23.21
N GLU A 274 20.28 7.54 -22.44
CA GLU A 274 20.32 7.38 -20.98
C GLU A 274 19.85 6.00 -20.47
N GLU A 275 19.07 5.24 -21.27
CA GLU A 275 18.62 3.89 -20.85
C GLU A 275 19.70 2.82 -21.06
N GLU A 276 20.54 2.93 -22.09
CA GLU A 276 21.60 1.95 -22.36
C GLU A 276 22.68 1.93 -21.26
N LEU A 277 23.02 3.10 -20.69
CA LEU A 277 24.02 3.21 -19.63
C LEU A 277 23.56 2.57 -18.30
N ILE A 278 22.24 2.57 -18.04
CA ILE A 278 21.67 1.97 -16.83
C ILE A 278 21.59 0.44 -16.96
N GLU A 279 21.34 -0.08 -18.17
CA GLU A 279 21.35 -1.52 -18.42
C GLU A 279 22.76 -2.12 -18.34
N GLU A 280 23.79 -1.40 -18.79
CA GLU A 280 25.18 -1.84 -18.68
C GLU A 280 25.68 -1.91 -17.22
N GLU A 281 25.32 -0.93 -16.37
CA GLU A 281 25.68 -0.94 -14.95
C GLU A 281 25.02 -2.10 -14.17
N ILE A 282 23.78 -2.48 -14.55
CA ILE A 282 23.07 -3.59 -13.90
C ILE A 282 23.68 -4.94 -14.29
N ASP A 283 24.09 -5.10 -15.55
CA ASP A 283 24.70 -6.34 -16.03
C ASP A 283 26.13 -6.57 -15.48
N GLU A 284 26.88 -5.51 -15.19
CA GLU A 284 28.17 -5.61 -14.46
C GLU A 284 27.96 -6.04 -12.99
N SER A 285 26.97 -5.45 -12.30
CA SER A 285 26.68 -5.82 -10.91
C SER A 285 26.24 -7.28 -10.72
N ILE A 286 25.50 -7.83 -11.70
CA ILE A 286 25.05 -9.24 -11.67
C ILE A 286 26.21 -10.20 -11.96
N LYS A 287 27.22 -9.79 -12.73
CA LYS A 287 28.41 -10.60 -12.98
C LYS A 287 29.32 -10.66 -11.75
N GLU A 288 29.51 -9.54 -11.05
CA GLU A 288 30.27 -9.50 -9.80
C GLU A 288 29.61 -10.37 -8.71
N GLU A 289 28.28 -10.30 -8.55
CA GLU A 289 27.57 -11.20 -7.62
C GLU A 289 27.69 -12.68 -8.01
N GLN A 290 27.79 -13.02 -9.31
CA GLN A 290 27.95 -14.41 -9.75
C GLN A 290 29.36 -14.94 -9.54
N GLU A 291 30.40 -14.10 -9.70
CA GLU A 291 31.78 -14.48 -9.38
C GLU A 291 31.98 -14.68 -7.87
N GLU A 292 31.39 -13.84 -7.01
CA GLU A 292 31.45 -14.02 -5.55
C GLU A 292 30.78 -15.34 -5.10
N ILE A 293 29.65 -15.71 -5.72
CA ILE A 293 28.96 -16.98 -5.43
C ILE A 293 29.77 -18.20 -5.92
N GLU A 294 30.58 -18.04 -6.97
CA GLU A 294 31.42 -19.11 -7.50
C GLU A 294 32.72 -19.27 -6.69
N GLU A 295 33.26 -18.19 -6.12
CA GLU A 295 34.37 -18.25 -5.16
C GLU A 295 33.96 -18.86 -3.81
N GLU A 296 32.75 -18.59 -3.31
CA GLU A 296 32.26 -19.22 -2.07
C GLU A 296 31.98 -20.72 -2.18
N LYS A 297 31.78 -21.25 -3.40
CA LYS A 297 31.55 -22.70 -3.63
C LYS A 297 32.83 -23.52 -3.74
N LYS A 298 33.94 -22.92 -4.17
CA LYS A 298 35.24 -23.60 -4.29
C LYS A 298 35.77 -24.24 -2.99
N PRO A 299 35.66 -23.62 -1.80
CA PRO A 299 36.15 -24.26 -0.57
C PRO A 299 35.29 -25.45 -0.10
N VAL A 300 34.02 -25.53 -0.52
CA VAL A 300 33.10 -26.60 -0.10
C VAL A 300 33.31 -27.89 -0.90
N GLU A 301 33.75 -27.79 -2.17
CA GLU A 301 34.07 -28.96 -3.00
C GLU A 301 35.45 -29.56 -2.67
N GLU A 302 36.38 -28.76 -2.12
CA GLU A 302 37.71 -29.24 -1.73
C GLU A 302 37.69 -30.05 -0.42
N GLU A 303 36.81 -29.71 0.53
CA GLU A 303 36.65 -30.48 1.78
C GLU A 303 35.98 -31.85 1.54
N MET A 304 35.14 -31.99 0.51
CA MET A 304 34.41 -33.22 0.23
C MET A 304 35.25 -34.30 -0.48
N ASN A 305 36.43 -33.95 -1.00
CA ASN A 305 37.36 -34.86 -1.69
C ASN A 305 38.55 -35.34 -0.83
N GLN A 306 38.62 -34.97 0.46
CA GLN A 306 39.70 -35.39 1.37
C GLN A 306 39.29 -36.48 2.38
N GLU A 307 38.02 -36.90 2.43
CA GLU A 307 37.57 -38.02 3.27
C GLU A 307 37.39 -39.31 2.46
N GLU A 308 38.49 -39.94 2.05
CA GLU A 308 38.56 -41.40 1.89
C GLU A 308 39.77 -41.93 2.67
N PRO A 309 39.59 -42.73 3.74
CA PRO A 309 40.68 -43.53 4.27
C PRO A 309 40.70 -44.93 3.64
N SER A 310 41.86 -45.23 3.07
CA SER A 310 42.38 -46.55 2.72
C SER A 310 42.18 -47.59 3.82
N SER A 311 41.69 -48.79 3.47
CA SER A 311 41.85 -50.00 4.29
C SER A 311 42.06 -51.26 3.44
N GLU A 312 43.32 -51.50 3.09
CA GLU A 312 43.97 -52.82 3.03
C GLU A 312 45.05 -52.72 4.15
N ASP A 313 45.37 -53.69 5.00
CA ASP A 313 45.39 -55.14 4.85
C ASP A 313 45.65 -55.79 6.23
N GLU A 314 45.67 -57.13 6.26
CA GLU A 314 46.38 -58.03 7.21
C GLU A 314 45.61 -58.84 8.29
N THR A 315 45.56 -60.15 8.01
CA THR A 315 46.04 -61.29 8.82
C THR A 315 45.04 -62.39 9.22
N SER A 316 45.30 -63.54 8.57
CA SER A 316 44.98 -64.93 8.90
C SER A 316 45.33 -65.35 10.33
N THR A 317 44.50 -66.24 10.90
CA THR A 317 44.98 -67.38 11.69
C THR A 317 43.92 -68.48 11.71
N ASP A 318 44.33 -69.66 11.23
CA ASP A 318 43.63 -70.96 11.30
C ASP A 318 43.49 -71.48 12.73
N GLU A 319 42.42 -72.24 13.03
CA GLU A 319 42.51 -73.49 13.82
C GLU A 319 41.23 -74.35 13.70
N GLU A 320 41.45 -75.66 13.78
CA GLU A 320 40.65 -76.77 13.26
C GLU A 320 39.53 -77.29 14.19
N SER A 321 38.62 -78.06 13.57
CA SER A 321 37.97 -79.31 14.04
C SER A 321 37.13 -79.35 15.33
N GLU A 322 35.86 -79.77 15.18
CA GLU A 322 35.22 -80.94 15.84
C GLU A 322 33.70 -80.93 15.48
N GLU A 323 33.24 -81.78 14.56
CA GLU A 323 32.62 -83.10 14.79
C GLU A 323 31.17 -83.11 15.32
N SER A 324 30.25 -83.38 14.39
CA SER A 324 29.14 -84.36 14.49
C SER A 324 27.94 -84.16 15.44
N SER A 325 26.82 -84.77 15.02
CA SER A 325 25.50 -84.94 15.67
C SER A 325 24.59 -83.69 15.65
N GLU A 326 23.30 -83.75 15.31
CA GLU A 326 22.37 -84.86 15.33
C GLU A 326 21.14 -84.52 14.46
N GLU A 327 20.83 -85.38 13.49
CA GLU A 327 19.47 -85.63 13.01
C GLU A 327 18.55 -85.98 14.21
N LYS A 328 17.42 -85.29 14.40
CA LYS A 328 16.08 -85.90 14.55
C LYS A 328 14.94 -84.98 15.01
N LYS A 329 13.75 -85.37 14.50
CA LYS A 329 12.35 -85.03 14.85
C LYS A 329 11.78 -83.77 14.18
N LYS A 330 10.98 -83.87 13.10
CA LYS A 330 9.64 -84.49 12.96
C LYS A 330 8.68 -84.11 14.10
N GLU A 331 7.75 -83.21 13.81
CA GLU A 331 6.32 -83.53 13.65
C GLU A 331 5.63 -82.48 12.76
#